data_AF-A0A6P1R918-F1
#
_entry.id   AF-A0A6P1R918-F1
#
_cell.length_a   1.000
_cell.length_b   1.000
_cell.length_c   1.000
_cell.angle_alpha   90.00
_cell.angle_beta   90.00
_cell.angle_gamma   90.00
#
_symmetry.space_group_name_H-M   'P 1'
#
loop_
_entity.id
_entity.type
_entity.pdbx_description
1 polymer ?
#
loop_
_entity_poly.entity_id
_entity_poly.type
_entity_poly.pdbx_seq_one_letter_code
_entity_poly.pdbx_strand_id
1 'polypeptide(L)'
;MSFAVGLIAAVAFAVLAPVLQFVARARAWSLAPVIVLAIAAVVAHLLGVLLGVLILPQFRYWDAASIFGFGVMGYVFAFGAVYKSVSLDILLGLAERPDRAAPLSDVVEGQVPELFRGRTKILIDGGLVEQVDPRFAATAAGQTMAKRIARLRRAFGIGDTGLYDFAD
;
A
#
# COMPACT_ATOMS: atom_id res chain seq x y z
N MET A 1 -25.82 -5.10 -16.71
CA MET A 1 -24.91 -4.30 -17.57
C MET A 1 -24.09 -3.29 -16.77
N SER A 2 -24.69 -2.41 -15.96
CA SER A 2 -23.94 -1.46 -15.11
C SER A 2 -22.95 -2.15 -14.15
N PHE A 3 -23.35 -3.26 -13.51
CA PHE A 3 -22.44 -4.08 -12.69
C PHE A 3 -21.21 -4.59 -13.47
N ALA A 4 -21.38 -4.96 -14.74
CA ALA A 4 -20.28 -5.42 -15.59
C ALA A 4 -19.30 -4.29 -15.90
N VAL A 5 -19.78 -3.06 -16.10
CA VAL A 5 -18.92 -1.87 -16.23
C VAL A 5 -18.10 -1.66 -14.96
N GLY A 6 -18.71 -1.80 -13.79
CA GLY A 6 -18.01 -1.76 -12.49
C GLY A 6 -16.92 -2.83 -12.37
N LEU A 7 -17.21 -4.07 -12.79
CA LEU A 7 -16.24 -5.16 -12.80
C LEU A 7 -15.07 -4.89 -13.77
N ILE A 8 -15.37 -4.42 -14.97
CA ILE A 8 -14.35 -4.05 -15.97
C ILE A 8 -13.45 -2.95 -15.40
N ALA A 9 -14.02 -1.94 -14.76
CA ALA A 9 -13.24 -0.87 -14.12
C ALA A 9 -12.37 -1.42 -12.98
N ALA A 10 -12.85 -2.37 -12.19
CA ALA A 10 -12.07 -3.01 -11.13
C ALA A 10 -10.90 -3.84 -11.69
N VAL A 11 -11.13 -4.58 -12.78
CA VAL A 11 -10.08 -5.32 -13.49
C VAL A 11 -9.06 -4.35 -14.09
N ALA A 12 -9.53 -3.27 -14.73
CA ALA A 12 -8.68 -2.24 -15.28
C ALA A 12 -7.81 -1.59 -14.18
N PHE A 13 -8.39 -1.32 -13.00
CA PHE A 13 -7.63 -0.89 -11.84
C PHE A 13 -6.55 -1.90 -11.42
N ALA A 14 -6.91 -3.18 -11.29
CA ALA A 14 -5.99 -4.23 -10.85
C ALA A 14 -4.79 -4.41 -11.80
N VAL A 15 -4.96 -4.09 -13.09
CA VAL A 15 -3.89 -4.08 -14.11
C VAL A 15 -3.14 -2.75 -14.13
N LEU A 16 -3.85 -1.62 -14.06
CA LEU A 16 -3.27 -0.28 -14.13
C LEU A 16 -2.38 0.02 -12.92
N ALA A 17 -2.78 -0.45 -11.73
CA ALA A 17 -2.03 -0.27 -10.49
C ALA A 17 -0.57 -0.74 -10.60
N PRO A 18 -0.25 -2.01 -10.91
CA PRO A 18 1.15 -2.46 -11.03
C PRO A 18 1.89 -1.80 -12.18
N VAL A 19 1.22 -1.50 -13.30
CA VAL A 19 1.84 -0.79 -14.43
C VAL A 19 2.28 0.61 -14.02
N LEU A 20 1.41 1.37 -13.35
CA LEU A 20 1.77 2.72 -12.87
C LEU A 20 2.86 2.67 -11.80
N GLN A 21 2.87 1.66 -10.94
CA GLN A 21 3.97 1.47 -9.97
C GLN A 21 5.29 1.21 -10.67
N PHE A 22 5.29 0.35 -11.69
CA PHE A 22 6.47 0.05 -12.48
C PHE A 22 7.01 1.29 -13.19
N VAL A 23 6.12 2.07 -13.84
CA VAL A 23 6.49 3.32 -14.52
C VAL A 23 7.01 4.35 -13.54
N ALA A 24 6.34 4.54 -12.39
CA ALA A 24 6.78 5.47 -11.36
C ALA A 24 8.18 5.14 -10.86
N ARG A 25 8.49 3.85 -10.64
CA ARG A 25 9.83 3.39 -10.27
C ARG A 25 10.84 3.61 -11.40
N ALA A 26 10.53 3.19 -12.62
CA ALA A 26 11.42 3.33 -13.77
C ALA A 26 11.75 4.78 -14.09
N ARG A 27 10.83 5.71 -13.79
CA ARG A 27 11.03 7.16 -13.98
C ARG A 27 11.45 7.91 -12.72
N ALA A 28 11.81 7.19 -11.65
CA ALA A 28 12.23 7.74 -10.36
C ALA A 28 11.28 8.84 -9.82
N TRP A 29 9.97 8.66 -10.00
CA TRP A 29 8.98 9.57 -9.44
C TRP A 29 9.02 9.51 -7.92
N SER A 30 8.99 10.68 -7.26
CA SER A 30 8.96 10.82 -5.80
C SER A 30 7.60 10.49 -5.18
N LEU A 31 6.70 9.84 -5.93
CA LEU A 31 5.37 9.48 -5.46
C LEU A 31 5.42 8.22 -4.59
N ALA A 32 4.85 8.32 -3.39
CA ALA A 32 4.66 7.14 -2.55
C ALA A 32 3.75 6.11 -3.25
N PRO A 33 4.00 4.79 -3.11
CA PRO A 33 3.21 3.76 -3.76
C PRO A 33 1.70 3.87 -3.50
N VAL A 34 1.29 4.31 -2.31
CA VAL A 34 -0.13 4.51 -1.98
C VAL A 34 -0.79 5.61 -2.83
N ILE A 35 -0.03 6.66 -3.17
CA ILE A 35 -0.51 7.74 -4.04
C ILE A 35 -0.73 7.22 -5.45
N VAL A 36 0.20 6.40 -5.95
CA VAL A 36 0.08 5.78 -7.27
C VAL A 36 -1.14 4.84 -7.35
N LEU A 37 -1.41 4.07 -6.28
CA LEU A 37 -2.64 3.26 -6.17
C LEU A 37 -3.89 4.12 -6.19
N ALA A 38 -3.91 5.24 -5.44
CA ALA A 38 -5.05 6.15 -5.43
C ALA A 38 -5.31 6.75 -6.82
N ILE A 39 -4.25 7.17 -7.53
CA ILE A 39 -4.34 7.66 -8.90
C ILE A 39 -4.92 6.57 -9.82
N ALA A 40 -4.41 5.34 -9.74
CA ALA A 40 -4.91 4.22 -10.54
C ALA A 40 -6.41 3.99 -10.31
N ALA A 41 -6.86 4.03 -9.05
CA ALA A 41 -8.27 3.84 -8.70
C ALA A 41 -9.14 4.96 -9.26
N VAL A 42 -8.73 6.22 -9.10
CA VAL A 42 -9.46 7.38 -9.64
C VAL A 42 -9.56 7.30 -11.17
N VAL A 43 -8.45 7.03 -11.85
CA VAL A 43 -8.42 6.95 -13.32
C VAL A 43 -9.30 5.80 -13.81
N ALA A 44 -9.18 4.60 -13.24
CA ALA A 44 -9.98 3.46 -13.63
C ALA A 44 -11.48 3.68 -13.38
N HIS A 45 -11.85 4.32 -12.26
CA HIS A 45 -13.23 4.67 -11.94
C HIS A 45 -13.80 5.65 -12.97
N LEU A 46 -13.10 6.76 -13.23
CA LEU A 46 -13.54 7.79 -14.16
C LEU A 46 -13.71 7.23 -15.58
N LEU A 47 -12.75 6.43 -16.05
CA LEU A 47 -12.85 5.79 -17.36
C LEU A 47 -14.01 4.78 -17.41
N GLY A 48 -14.20 3.99 -16.36
CA GLY A 48 -15.32 3.04 -16.27
C GLY A 48 -16.68 3.75 -16.29
N VAL A 49 -16.82 4.83 -15.51
CA VAL A 49 -18.05 5.64 -15.49
C VAL A 49 -18.30 6.28 -16.85
N LEU A 50 -17.28 6.88 -17.47
CA LEU A 50 -17.39 7.48 -18.80
C LEU A 50 -17.83 6.46 -19.85
N LEU A 51 -17.20 5.27 -19.85
CA LEU A 51 -17.57 4.16 -20.73
C LEU A 51 -19.02 3.72 -20.51
N GLY A 52 -19.44 3.60 -19.25
CA GLY A 52 -20.80 3.25 -18.87
C GLY A 52 -21.83 4.24 -19.38
N VAL A 53 -21.57 5.54 -19.22
CA VAL A 53 -22.43 6.63 -19.70
C VAL A 53 -22.55 6.64 -21.22
N LEU A 54 -21.47 6.35 -21.95
CA LEU A 54 -21.46 6.38 -23.42
C LEU A 54 -22.13 5.16 -24.07
N ILE A 55 -22.03 3.98 -23.44
CA ILE A 55 -22.47 2.72 -24.06
C ILE A 55 -23.86 2.27 -23.56
N LEU A 56 -24.22 2.58 -22.31
CA LEU A 56 -25.45 2.07 -21.71
C LEU A 56 -26.55 3.14 -21.67
N PRO A 57 -27.68 2.95 -22.37
CA PRO A 57 -28.79 3.92 -22.39
C PRO A 57 -29.38 4.21 -21.00
N GLN A 58 -29.28 3.26 -20.07
CA GLN A 58 -29.76 3.38 -18.69
C GLN A 58 -28.64 3.04 -17.71
N PHE A 59 -27.54 3.78 -17.79
CA PHE A 59 -26.42 3.59 -16.89
C PHE A 59 -26.81 3.88 -15.43
N ARG A 60 -26.67 2.87 -14.57
CA ARG A 60 -26.90 2.98 -13.12
C ARG A 60 -25.56 3.12 -12.42
N TYR A 61 -25.17 4.35 -12.11
CA TYR A 61 -23.88 4.68 -11.51
C TYR A 61 -23.60 3.86 -10.24
N TRP A 62 -24.55 3.81 -9.30
CA TRP A 62 -24.36 3.12 -8.02
C TRP A 62 -24.15 1.61 -8.14
N ASP A 63 -24.78 0.99 -9.14
CA ASP A 63 -24.58 -0.44 -9.44
C ASP A 63 -23.13 -0.69 -9.90
N ALA A 64 -22.59 0.17 -10.78
CA ALA A 64 -21.21 0.07 -11.23
C ALA A 64 -20.20 0.41 -10.11
N ALA A 65 -20.45 1.50 -9.37
CA ALA A 65 -19.57 2.00 -8.33
C ALA A 65 -19.45 1.03 -7.14
N SER A 66 -20.51 0.29 -6.81
CA SER A 66 -20.48 -0.70 -5.72
C SER A 66 -19.53 -1.86 -6.01
N ILE A 67 -19.58 -2.42 -7.22
CA ILE A 67 -18.67 -3.49 -7.66
C ILE A 67 -17.24 -2.99 -7.77
N PHE A 68 -17.06 -1.80 -8.35
CA PHE A 68 -15.74 -1.18 -8.44
C PHE A 68 -15.14 -0.97 -7.05
N GLY A 69 -15.89 -0.36 -6.13
CA GLY A 69 -15.46 -0.10 -4.76
C GLY A 69 -15.12 -1.37 -4.02
N PHE A 70 -15.93 -2.42 -4.12
CA PHE A 70 -15.64 -3.73 -3.53
C PHE A 70 -14.34 -4.32 -4.08
N GLY A 71 -14.15 -4.30 -5.41
CA GLY A 71 -12.94 -4.81 -6.05
C GLY A 71 -11.68 -4.05 -5.64
N VAL A 72 -11.74 -2.71 -5.62
CA VAL A 72 -10.61 -1.87 -5.17
C VAL A 72 -10.30 -2.13 -3.70
N MET A 73 -11.31 -2.19 -2.82
CA MET A 73 -11.09 -2.46 -1.39
C MET A 73 -10.47 -3.84 -1.18
N GLY A 74 -10.98 -4.87 -1.87
CA GLY A 74 -10.41 -6.22 -1.82
C GLY A 74 -8.96 -6.25 -2.31
N TYR A 75 -8.65 -5.53 -3.40
CA TYR A 75 -7.29 -5.42 -3.91
C TYR A 75 -6.37 -4.66 -2.95
N VAL A 76 -6.80 -3.53 -2.38
CA VAL A 76 -6.00 -2.75 -1.41
C VAL A 76 -5.73 -3.58 -0.16
N PHE A 77 -6.72 -4.35 0.30
CA PHE A 77 -6.54 -5.29 1.40
C PHE A 77 -5.53 -6.38 1.05
N ALA A 78 -5.66 -7.04 -0.11
CA ALA A 78 -4.70 -8.04 -0.56
C ALA A 78 -3.28 -7.44 -0.72
N PHE A 79 -3.17 -6.25 -1.29
CA PHE A 79 -1.90 -5.56 -1.46
C PHE A 79 -1.25 -5.18 -0.13
N GLY A 80 -2.03 -4.62 0.79
CA GLY A 80 -1.53 -4.18 2.10
C GLY A 80 -1.23 -5.34 3.05
N ALA A 81 -2.11 -6.34 3.10
CA ALA A 81 -2.05 -7.43 4.08
C ALA A 81 -1.29 -8.66 3.58
N VAL A 82 -1.39 -9.00 2.29
CA VAL A 82 -0.80 -10.23 1.73
C VAL A 82 0.58 -9.95 1.13
N TYR A 83 0.68 -9.00 0.19
CA TYR A 83 1.93 -8.75 -0.54
C TYR A 83 3.01 -8.01 0.25
N LYS A 84 2.67 -7.48 1.43
CA LYS A 84 3.65 -6.90 2.38
C LYS A 84 3.75 -7.71 3.68
N SER A 85 3.22 -8.93 3.68
CA SER A 85 3.26 -9.80 4.85
C SER A 85 4.68 -10.30 5.08
N VAL A 86 5.20 -10.06 6.28
CA VAL A 86 6.49 -10.64 6.73
C VAL A 86 6.46 -12.16 6.56
N SER A 87 5.34 -12.81 6.86
CA SER A 87 5.21 -14.27 6.71
C SER A 87 5.37 -14.74 5.26
N LEU A 88 4.91 -13.94 4.28
CA LEU A 88 5.08 -14.26 2.86
C LEU A 88 6.53 -14.06 2.43
N ASP A 89 7.19 -13.01 2.90
CA ASP A 89 8.61 -12.78 2.64
C ASP A 89 9.49 -13.90 3.24
N ILE A 90 9.17 -14.40 4.44
CA ILE A 90 9.77 -15.62 5.01
C ILE A 90 9.55 -16.82 4.09
N LEU A 91 8.32 -17.06 3.66
CA LEU A 91 7.99 -18.20 2.82
C LEU A 91 8.73 -18.16 1.48
N LEU A 92 8.79 -16.99 0.83
CA LEU A 92 9.51 -16.80 -0.43
C LEU A 92 11.03 -16.98 -0.23
N GLY A 93 11.60 -16.37 0.82
CA GLY A 93 13.02 -16.52 1.13
C GLY A 93 13.42 -17.96 1.48
N LEU A 94 12.53 -18.74 2.07
CA LEU A 94 12.73 -20.17 2.26
C LEU A 94 12.62 -20.93 0.93
N ALA A 95 11.62 -20.64 0.10
CA ALA A 95 11.39 -21.32 -1.17
C ALA A 95 12.57 -21.19 -2.15
N GLU A 96 13.33 -20.10 -2.07
CA GLU A 96 14.53 -19.86 -2.89
C GLU A 96 15.78 -20.62 -2.41
N ARG A 97 15.78 -21.16 -1.18
CA ARG A 97 16.92 -21.94 -0.65
C ARG A 97 16.90 -23.39 -1.19
N PRO A 98 18.07 -23.99 -1.46
CA PRO A 98 18.17 -25.37 -1.96
C PRO A 98 17.40 -26.39 -1.11
N ASP A 99 17.53 -26.30 0.21
CA ASP A 99 16.89 -27.23 1.16
C ASP A 99 15.51 -26.75 1.64
N ARG A 100 15.05 -25.59 1.15
CA ARG A 100 13.80 -24.93 1.56
C ARG A 100 13.63 -24.73 3.07
N ALA A 101 14.75 -24.68 3.78
CA ALA A 101 14.80 -24.59 5.22
C ALA A 101 15.84 -23.55 5.66
N ALA A 102 15.62 -22.99 6.85
CA ALA A 102 16.58 -22.11 7.52
C ALA A 102 16.37 -22.20 9.04
N PRO A 103 17.44 -22.09 9.84
CA PRO A 103 17.32 -21.78 11.25
C PRO A 103 16.51 -20.50 11.48
N LEU A 104 15.75 -20.43 12.58
CA LEU A 104 14.98 -19.24 12.93
C LEU A 104 15.88 -18.01 13.11
N SER A 105 17.08 -18.19 13.67
CA SER A 105 18.09 -17.13 13.82
C SER A 105 18.38 -16.45 12.49
N ASP A 106 18.61 -17.22 11.43
CA ASP A 106 18.97 -16.72 10.10
C ASP A 106 17.83 -15.93 9.47
N VAL A 107 16.59 -16.36 9.70
CA VAL A 107 15.39 -15.65 9.23
C VAL A 107 15.25 -14.31 9.96
N VAL A 108 15.43 -14.30 11.27
CA VAL A 108 15.31 -13.09 12.10
C VAL A 108 16.42 -12.09 11.79
N GLU A 109 17.68 -12.55 11.74
CA GLU A 109 18.85 -11.71 11.50
C GLU A 109 18.86 -11.08 10.10
N GLY A 110 18.32 -11.77 9.10
CA GLY A 110 18.14 -11.20 7.77
C GLY A 110 16.97 -10.23 7.70
N GLN A 111 15.77 -10.65 8.11
CA GLN A 111 14.55 -9.92 7.78
C GLN A 111 14.23 -8.76 8.71
N VAL A 112 14.48 -8.90 10.01
CA VAL A 112 14.10 -7.86 10.97
C VAL A 112 14.92 -6.59 10.71
N PRO A 113 16.26 -6.65 10.59
CA PRO A 113 17.05 -5.44 10.30
C PRO A 113 16.68 -4.80 8.96
N GLU A 114 16.48 -5.59 7.90
CA GLU A 114 16.09 -5.04 6.59
C GLU A 114 14.73 -4.36 6.61
N LEU A 115 13.75 -4.93 7.30
CA LEU A 115 12.42 -4.34 7.45
C LEU A 115 12.48 -2.98 8.15
N PHE A 116 13.23 -2.87 9.24
CA PHE A 116 13.40 -1.60 9.95
C PHE A 116 14.25 -0.61 9.17
N ARG A 117 15.36 -1.05 8.54
CA ARG A 117 16.20 -0.18 7.69
C ARG A 117 15.40 0.39 6.52
N GLY A 118 14.62 -0.44 5.83
CA GLY A 118 13.79 0.00 4.71
C GLY A 118 12.75 1.03 5.13
N ARG A 119 12.08 0.81 6.27
CA ARG A 119 11.10 1.78 6.81
C ARG A 119 11.76 3.09 7.23
N THR A 120 12.89 3.02 7.91
CA THR A 120 13.64 4.23 8.33
C THR A 120 14.15 5.00 7.12
N LYS A 121 14.66 4.31 6.09
CA LYS A 121 15.06 4.93 4.82
C LYS A 121 13.92 5.69 4.16
N ILE A 122 12.69 5.15 4.14
CA ILE A 122 11.51 5.85 3.61
C ILE A 122 11.24 7.16 4.36
N LEU A 123 11.40 7.15 5.69
CA LEU A 123 11.19 8.35 6.51
C LEU A 123 12.28 9.41 6.27
N ILE A 124 13.52 8.98 6.04
CA ILE A 124 14.65 9.86 5.71
C ILE A 124 14.50 10.43 4.30
N ASP A 125 14.29 9.58 3.30
CA ASP A 125 14.13 9.98 1.90
C ASP A 125 12.90 10.91 1.73
N GLY A 126 11.88 10.74 2.59
CA GLY A 126 10.71 11.62 2.65
C GLY A 126 10.90 12.92 3.44
N GLY A 127 12.08 13.17 4.01
CA GLY A 127 12.38 14.37 4.81
C GLY A 127 11.62 14.47 6.13
N LEU A 128 11.07 13.35 6.62
CA LEU A 128 10.30 13.29 7.88
C LEU A 128 11.19 12.99 9.09
N VAL A 129 12.31 12.32 8.85
CA VAL A 129 13.31 11.99 9.85
C VAL A 129 14.68 12.39 9.32
N GLU A 130 15.51 12.92 10.21
CA GLU A 130 16.92 13.16 9.95
C GLU A 130 17.77 12.20 10.79
N GLN A 131 18.88 11.73 10.22
CA GLN A 131 19.86 10.94 10.92
C GLN A 131 20.90 11.89 11.50
N VAL A 132 20.92 12.00 12.82
CA VAL A 132 21.90 12.77 13.58
C VAL A 132 22.58 11.78 14.50
N ASP A 133 23.70 11.19 14.04
CA ASP A 133 24.61 10.26 14.74
C ASP A 133 24.07 9.44 15.92
N PRO A 134 24.39 8.14 15.99
CA PRO A 134 23.47 7.00 15.75
C PRO A 134 21.95 7.18 16.01
N ARG A 135 21.44 8.40 16.21
CA ARG A 135 20.07 8.70 16.58
C ARG A 135 19.27 9.17 15.36
N PHE A 136 17.96 8.98 15.47
CA PHE A 136 16.99 9.50 14.51
C PHE A 136 16.19 10.61 15.19
N ALA A 137 16.08 11.76 14.53
CA ALA A 137 15.26 12.86 15.00
C ALA A 137 14.13 13.14 14.00
N ALA A 138 12.93 13.40 14.51
CA ALA A 138 11.81 13.80 13.66
C ALA A 138 11.97 15.28 13.25
N THR A 139 11.94 15.55 11.94
CA THR A 139 11.94 16.93 11.43
C THR A 139 10.64 17.64 11.79
N ALA A 140 10.56 18.96 11.60
CA ALA A 140 9.31 19.71 11.80
C ALA A 140 8.14 19.16 10.95
N ALA A 141 8.45 18.71 9.72
CA ALA A 141 7.50 18.04 8.83
C ALA A 141 7.08 16.67 9.40
N GLY A 142 8.04 15.88 9.87
CA GLY A 142 7.80 14.60 10.55
C GLY A 142 6.90 14.73 11.76
N GLN A 143 7.18 15.69 12.64
CA GLN A 143 6.36 15.97 13.82
C GLN A 143 4.94 16.40 13.46
N THR A 144 4.78 17.24 12.44
CA THR A 144 3.46 17.65 11.95
C THR A 144 2.67 16.46 11.41
N MET A 145 3.32 15.60 10.61
CA MET A 145 2.72 14.39 10.08
C MET A 145 2.32 13.42 11.20
N ALA A 146 3.21 13.16 12.16
CA ALA A 146 2.94 12.32 13.33
C ALA A 146 1.72 12.83 14.13
N LYS A 147 1.62 14.14 14.37
CA LYS A 147 0.45 14.75 15.04
C LYS A 147 -0.85 14.60 14.25
N ARG A 148 -0.80 14.58 12.91
CA ARG A 148 -1.98 14.33 12.07
C ARG A 148 -2.41 12.87 12.13
N ILE A 149 -1.45 11.95 11.99
CA ILE A 149 -1.70 10.50 12.09
C ILE A 149 -2.24 10.13 13.47
N ALA A 150 -1.69 10.68 14.55
CA ALA A 150 -2.17 10.45 15.91
C ALA A 150 -3.62 10.94 16.13
N ARG A 151 -4.02 12.03 15.47
CA ARG A 151 -5.42 12.49 15.48
C ARG A 151 -6.33 11.53 14.72
N LEU A 152 -5.91 11.05 13.56
CA LEU A 152 -6.67 10.06 12.79
C LEU A 152 -6.81 8.75 13.55
N ARG A 153 -5.72 8.21 14.11
CA ARG A 153 -5.74 6.99 14.94
C ARG A 153 -6.76 7.09 16.07
N ARG A 154 -6.77 8.21 16.81
CA ARG A 154 -7.77 8.46 17.86
C ARG A 154 -9.19 8.55 17.32
N ALA A 155 -9.41 9.24 16.22
CA ALA A 155 -10.74 9.36 15.60
C ALA A 155 -11.30 7.99 15.16
N PHE A 156 -10.43 7.07 14.73
CA PHE A 156 -10.80 5.71 14.35
C PHE A 156 -10.75 4.70 15.52
N GLY A 157 -10.50 5.15 16.76
CA GLY A 157 -10.38 4.25 17.91
C GLY A 157 -9.18 3.28 17.85
N ILE A 158 -8.18 3.59 17.04
CA ILE A 158 -6.95 2.80 16.89
C ILE A 158 -5.99 3.20 18.01
N GLY A 159 -6.04 2.48 19.14
CA GLY A 159 -5.12 2.65 20.28
C GLY A 159 -3.69 2.20 19.97
N ASP A 160 -2.82 2.16 20.98
CA ASP A 160 -1.40 1.75 20.87
C ASP A 160 -1.17 0.25 20.69
N THR A 161 -2.19 -0.48 20.26
CA THR A 161 -2.05 -1.87 19.81
C THR A 161 -1.38 -1.93 18.44
N GLY A 162 -0.11 -1.51 18.37
CA GLY A 162 0.75 -1.75 17.23
C GLY A 162 1.17 -3.22 17.18
N LEU A 163 1.58 -3.68 16.00
CA LEU A 163 2.13 -5.04 15.80
C LEU A 163 3.40 -5.30 16.64
N TYR A 164 4.00 -4.23 17.17
CA TYR A 164 5.18 -4.23 18.02
C TYR A 164 4.97 -3.21 19.14
N ASP A 165 4.12 -3.57 20.10
CA ASP A 165 4.01 -2.85 21.36
C ASP A 165 5.27 -3.20 22.16
N PHE A 166 6.33 -2.40 21.98
CA PHE A 166 7.51 -2.52 22.82
C PHE A 166 7.18 -1.81 24.13
N ALA A 167 6.97 -2.58 25.20
CA ALA A 167 6.92 -2.02 26.55
C ALA A 167 8.27 -1.36 26.84
N ASP A 168 8.22 -0.14 27.38
CA ASP A 168 9.39 0.61 27.89
C ASP A 168 10.15 -0.17 28.97
#